data_AF-A0A9E2DDF3-F1
#
_entry.id   AF-A0A9E2DDF3-F1
#
_cell.length_a   1.000
_cell.length_b   1.000
_cell.length_c   1.000
_cell.angle_alpha   90.00
_cell.angle_beta   90.00
_cell.angle_gamma   90.00
#
_symmetry.space_group_name_H-M   'P 1'
#
loop_
_entity.id
_entity.type
_entity.pdbx_description
1 polymer ?
#
loop_
_entity_poly.entity_id
_entity_poly.type
_entity_poly.pdbx_seq_one_letter_code
_entity_poly.pdbx_strand_id
1 'polypeptide(L)'
;VSALLGSKPLAVIDTLAIDVKLMPLLRSGELTIDAVTLGAVKLHLFVDANGQTNYAADHAAQNHKTAPTTDAAPPPTSDLALSSFTIESIDIEYIDAKIAGEITASLNQVSGTYANARLSLVLENELAYADTDLGIAFDGISDGTVLYDLETQQVMLKGFSLEGDLLTPLQDASAFACTLSGVYQVETDTFVFEQMRIDHLGLTTAFTGEMSAITQPEIRLALKISSTLTNADVFNTAFAGQLSPLAPITELTFAAMAQGTDVAPELSSISGRFNGGDFKGEAMIDLAAPAIDLTLSLSRLEIDPGESVVGADAAPSSPSAALDPDTLILPTDALKGARAQIDLRIKSIQAAQWDLSEVHLRLSNAQSKLTTRLTGQLASGGIQLEMVSDYEQQAFTTLVANLTQIDLNQLIPEQTLGKLSAASSLSFEGASLAALSKTLKGASQFSIKEALVDIRTLKQGLGWLDQMTQQPSGAADWPDDLVIDTLSGAHAFHAGLPSAQVATLNYENLTVGARGGFDLFESNFDYDVTLRLAESTNGPLSVKGPLTGVAWPANCQGALKTLSPADCRIDRDKAQDLLTEIARKALKDKAKQRINQTIEDKAPEALKDLLKGLLGS
;
A
#
# COMPACT_ATOMS: atom_id res chain seq x y z
N VAL A 1 -36.12 -19.82 -10.78
CA VAL A 1 -36.22 -18.38 -11.13
C VAL A 1 -36.30 -18.16 -12.64
N SER A 2 -35.51 -18.89 -13.46
CA SER A 2 -35.45 -18.74 -14.93
C SER A 2 -36.77 -18.97 -15.72
N ALA A 3 -37.71 -19.80 -15.25
CA ALA A 3 -38.92 -20.13 -16.02
C ALA A 3 -40.05 -19.07 -16.01
N LEU A 4 -39.97 -18.04 -15.15
CA LEU A 4 -41.03 -17.02 -15.01
C LEU A 4 -40.71 -15.70 -15.73
N LEU A 5 -39.44 -15.42 -16.04
CA LEU A 5 -39.01 -14.16 -16.68
C LEU A 5 -39.33 -14.13 -18.18
N GLY A 6 -39.21 -15.26 -18.89
CA GLY A 6 -39.58 -15.38 -20.31
C GLY A 6 -41.08 -15.26 -20.61
N SER A 7 -41.93 -14.99 -19.61
CA SER A 7 -43.38 -14.75 -19.80
C SER A 7 -43.80 -13.28 -19.73
N LYS A 8 -42.89 -12.37 -19.35
CA LYS A 8 -43.17 -10.93 -19.40
C LYS A 8 -43.20 -10.48 -20.88
N PRO A 9 -44.16 -9.64 -21.29
CA PRO A 9 -44.14 -9.06 -22.63
C PRO A 9 -42.92 -8.16 -22.80
N LEU A 10 -42.36 -8.10 -24.02
CA LEU A 10 -41.21 -7.24 -24.34
C LEU A 10 -41.46 -5.77 -23.94
N ALA A 11 -42.66 -5.27 -24.23
CA ALA A 11 -43.07 -3.91 -23.91
C ALA A 11 -44.51 -3.88 -23.37
N VAL A 12 -44.75 -3.08 -22.34
CA VAL A 12 -46.08 -2.70 -21.85
C VAL A 12 -46.23 -1.19 -22.01
N ILE A 13 -47.29 -0.76 -22.68
CA ILE A 13 -47.60 0.65 -22.93
C ILE A 13 -48.95 0.91 -22.27
N ASP A 14 -49.01 1.85 -21.33
CA ASP A 14 -50.25 2.15 -20.60
C ASP A 14 -51.28 2.87 -21.50
N THR A 15 -50.85 3.95 -22.16
CA THR A 15 -51.70 4.73 -23.06
C THR A 15 -51.01 5.04 -24.38
N LEU A 16 -51.80 5.10 -25.46
CA LEU A 16 -51.36 5.47 -26.81
C LEU A 16 -52.37 6.46 -27.40
N ALA A 17 -51.91 7.65 -27.77
CA ALA A 17 -52.65 8.64 -28.54
C ALA A 17 -51.95 8.90 -29.87
N ILE A 18 -52.74 9.04 -30.95
CA ILE A 18 -52.24 9.26 -32.31
C ILE A 18 -52.95 10.48 -32.88
N ASP A 19 -52.18 11.49 -33.24
CA ASP A 19 -52.67 12.69 -33.92
C ASP A 19 -52.52 12.54 -35.43
N VAL A 20 -53.54 12.95 -36.19
CA VAL A 20 -53.62 12.79 -37.65
C VAL A 20 -53.77 14.16 -38.30
N LYS A 21 -53.06 14.40 -39.40
CA LYS A 21 -53.20 15.65 -40.16
C LYS A 21 -54.59 15.73 -40.82
N LEU A 22 -55.36 16.74 -40.43
CA LEU A 22 -56.72 16.97 -40.91
C LEU A 22 -56.79 17.33 -42.41
N MET A 23 -55.85 18.13 -42.93
CA MET A 23 -55.92 18.63 -44.31
C MET A 23 -55.70 17.55 -45.38
N PRO A 24 -54.70 16.65 -45.28
CA PRO A 24 -54.57 15.49 -46.17
C PRO A 24 -55.78 14.55 -46.06
N LEU A 25 -56.25 14.28 -44.84
CA LEU A 25 -57.41 13.42 -44.60
C LEU A 25 -58.68 13.95 -45.30
N LEU A 26 -58.93 15.26 -45.25
CA LEU A 26 -60.12 15.89 -45.83
C LEU A 26 -60.01 16.12 -47.35
N ARG A 27 -58.81 16.25 -47.92
CA ARG A 27 -58.61 16.59 -49.35
C ARG A 27 -58.28 15.39 -50.24
N SER A 28 -57.41 14.49 -49.78
CA SER A 28 -56.95 13.32 -50.53
C SER A 28 -57.44 11.99 -49.93
N GLY A 29 -58.13 12.02 -48.77
CA GLY A 29 -58.52 10.79 -48.05
C GLY A 29 -57.31 10.08 -47.44
N GLU A 30 -56.17 10.76 -47.36
CA GLU A 30 -54.89 10.18 -46.98
C GLU A 30 -54.67 10.30 -45.47
N LEU A 31 -54.51 9.16 -44.80
CA LEU A 31 -54.20 9.10 -43.39
C LEU A 31 -52.70 9.37 -43.18
N THR A 32 -52.37 10.55 -42.65
CA THR A 32 -50.99 10.92 -42.30
C THR A 32 -50.91 11.17 -40.80
N ILE A 33 -50.11 10.36 -40.11
CA ILE A 33 -49.84 10.52 -38.69
C ILE A 33 -48.95 11.76 -38.53
N ASP A 34 -49.29 12.64 -37.59
CA ASP A 34 -48.51 13.83 -37.26
C ASP A 34 -47.68 13.60 -36.00
N ALA A 35 -48.33 13.17 -34.93
CA ALA A 35 -47.72 12.96 -33.63
C ALA A 35 -48.21 11.68 -32.95
N VAL A 36 -47.37 11.13 -32.08
CA VAL A 36 -47.68 9.97 -31.23
C VAL A 36 -47.36 10.32 -29.79
N THR A 37 -48.28 10.10 -28.87
CA THR A 37 -48.03 10.24 -27.43
C THR A 37 -48.24 8.90 -26.74
N LEU A 38 -47.22 8.47 -26.01
CA LEU A 38 -47.21 7.28 -25.18
C LEU A 38 -47.23 7.70 -23.71
N GLY A 39 -48.02 7.02 -22.89
CA GLY A 39 -47.94 7.13 -21.43
C GLY A 39 -46.70 6.41 -20.89
N ALA A 40 -46.82 5.78 -19.73
CA ALA A 40 -45.75 4.94 -19.19
C ALA A 40 -45.45 3.73 -20.10
N VAL A 41 -44.17 3.56 -20.44
CA VAL A 41 -43.64 2.44 -21.21
C VAL A 41 -42.73 1.62 -20.31
N LYS A 42 -43.00 0.32 -20.20
CA LYS A 42 -42.13 -0.63 -19.48
C LYS A 42 -41.52 -1.62 -20.46
N LEU A 43 -40.20 -1.67 -20.51
CA LEU A 43 -39.42 -2.58 -21.34
C LEU A 43 -38.82 -3.67 -20.45
N HIS A 44 -39.10 -4.93 -20.79
CA HIS A 44 -38.49 -6.08 -20.13
C HIS A 44 -37.55 -6.76 -21.12
N LEU A 45 -36.25 -6.55 -20.94
CA LEU A 45 -35.19 -7.08 -21.78
C LEU A 45 -34.54 -8.27 -21.08
N PHE A 46 -34.48 -9.42 -21.75
CA PHE A 46 -33.96 -10.65 -21.16
C PHE A 46 -33.03 -11.39 -22.12
N VAL A 47 -31.92 -11.87 -21.57
CA VAL A 47 -30.97 -12.77 -22.24
C VAL A 47 -30.92 -14.10 -21.49
N ASP A 48 -31.20 -15.19 -22.19
CA ASP A 48 -31.17 -16.54 -21.61
C ASP A 48 -29.74 -17.10 -21.46
N ALA A 49 -29.61 -18.25 -20.81
CA ALA A 49 -28.31 -18.88 -20.59
C ALA A 49 -27.56 -19.26 -21.89
N ASN A 50 -28.29 -19.39 -23.00
CA ASN A 50 -27.75 -19.68 -24.33
C ASN A 50 -27.41 -18.41 -25.12
N GLY A 51 -27.65 -17.22 -24.57
CA GLY A 51 -27.47 -15.94 -25.24
C GLY A 51 -28.63 -15.56 -26.17
N GLN A 52 -29.77 -16.25 -26.11
CA GLN A 52 -30.97 -15.88 -26.87
C GLN A 52 -31.69 -14.75 -26.15
N THR A 53 -32.07 -13.71 -26.91
CA THR A 53 -32.76 -12.54 -26.36
C THR A 53 -34.24 -12.57 -26.71
N ASN A 54 -35.08 -11.96 -25.87
CA ASN A 54 -36.51 -11.80 -26.16
C ASN A 54 -36.83 -10.65 -27.14
N TYR A 55 -35.79 -9.92 -27.59
CA TYR A 55 -35.87 -8.81 -28.54
C TYR A 55 -35.13 -9.09 -29.86
N ALA A 56 -34.62 -10.32 -30.05
CA ALA A 56 -34.13 -10.75 -31.36
C ALA A 56 -35.32 -10.84 -32.34
N ALA A 57 -35.12 -10.41 -33.58
CA ALA A 57 -36.14 -10.54 -34.62
C ALA A 57 -36.43 -12.03 -34.87
N ASP A 58 -37.54 -12.51 -34.30
CA ASP A 58 -37.93 -13.90 -34.36
C ASP A 58 -38.42 -14.24 -35.79
N HIS A 59 -37.54 -14.77 -36.64
CA HIS A 59 -37.91 -15.28 -37.96
C HIS A 59 -38.79 -16.56 -37.89
N ALA A 60 -39.09 -17.06 -36.68
CA ALA A 60 -39.65 -18.39 -36.48
C ALA A 60 -40.90 -18.43 -35.57
N ALA A 61 -41.82 -17.45 -35.66
CA ALA A 61 -43.12 -17.57 -34.97
C ALA A 61 -44.28 -16.90 -35.72
N GLN A 62 -44.57 -17.34 -36.96
CA GLN A 62 -45.90 -17.19 -37.55
C GLN A 62 -46.50 -18.56 -37.88
N ASN A 63 -46.91 -19.29 -36.85
CA ASN A 63 -47.96 -20.30 -36.99
C ASN A 63 -49.26 -19.74 -36.41
N HIS A 64 -49.87 -18.79 -37.14
CA HIS A 64 -51.29 -18.49 -36.96
C HIS A 64 -52.12 -19.04 -38.11
N LYS A 65 -53.10 -19.83 -37.69
CA LYS A 65 -54.13 -20.57 -38.41
C LYS A 65 -54.79 -19.77 -39.54
N THR A 66 -54.95 -20.44 -40.68
CA THR A 66 -55.52 -19.98 -41.95
C THR A 66 -56.96 -19.45 -41.87
N ALA A 67 -57.21 -18.27 -42.47
CA ALA A 67 -58.15 -18.00 -43.60
C ALA A 67 -58.63 -16.52 -43.65
N PRO A 68 -59.12 -15.99 -44.81
CA PRO A 68 -58.63 -16.11 -46.17
C PRO A 68 -58.19 -14.76 -46.77
N THR A 69 -57.51 -14.85 -47.90
CA THR A 69 -56.95 -13.81 -48.76
C THR A 69 -57.90 -12.65 -49.11
N THR A 70 -57.41 -11.42 -48.90
CA THR A 70 -57.61 -10.30 -49.84
C THR A 70 -56.27 -9.58 -49.97
N ASP A 71 -55.78 -9.50 -51.20
CA ASP A 71 -54.55 -8.81 -51.59
C ASP A 71 -54.58 -7.35 -51.15
N ALA A 72 -53.65 -7.00 -50.26
CA ALA A 72 -52.93 -5.74 -50.28
C ALA A 72 -51.58 -6.01 -49.63
N ALA A 73 -50.50 -5.93 -50.41
CA ALA A 73 -49.16 -5.85 -49.84
C ALA A 73 -49.11 -4.67 -48.87
N PRO A 74 -48.55 -4.81 -47.65
CA PRO A 74 -48.33 -3.65 -46.78
C PRO A 74 -47.48 -2.65 -47.56
N PRO A 75 -47.83 -1.34 -47.57
CA PRO A 75 -46.94 -0.35 -48.15
C PRO A 75 -45.58 -0.41 -47.43
N PRO A 76 -44.47 -0.13 -48.12
CA PRO A 76 -43.17 -0.03 -47.46
C PRO A 76 -43.25 1.01 -46.34
N THR A 77 -42.75 0.67 -45.16
CA THR A 77 -42.67 1.54 -43.97
C THR A 77 -41.77 2.77 -44.16
N SER A 78 -41.17 2.94 -45.34
CA SER A 78 -40.26 4.00 -45.74
C SER A 78 -40.88 5.40 -45.82
N ASP A 79 -42.21 5.49 -45.95
CA ASP A 79 -42.94 6.77 -46.05
C ASP A 79 -43.50 7.28 -44.70
N LEU A 80 -43.26 6.56 -43.60
CA LEU A 80 -43.71 7.01 -42.27
C LEU A 80 -42.82 8.15 -41.78
N ALA A 81 -43.41 9.32 -41.53
CA ALA A 81 -42.76 10.44 -40.87
C ALA A 81 -43.61 10.89 -39.67
N LEU A 82 -43.01 10.92 -38.49
CA LEU A 82 -43.58 11.46 -37.26
C LEU A 82 -42.96 12.84 -37.02
N SER A 83 -43.78 13.88 -37.08
CA SER A 83 -43.37 15.25 -36.78
C SER A 83 -42.95 15.40 -35.32
N SER A 84 -43.57 14.63 -34.43
CA SER A 84 -43.14 14.48 -33.03
C SER A 84 -43.60 13.15 -32.44
N PHE A 85 -42.91 12.68 -31.42
CA PHE A 85 -43.47 11.76 -30.45
C PHE A 85 -43.04 12.14 -29.03
N THR A 86 -43.87 11.79 -28.06
CA THR A 86 -43.61 12.01 -26.64
C THR A 86 -43.93 10.74 -25.85
N ILE A 87 -43.12 10.47 -24.83
CA ILE A 87 -43.26 9.33 -23.94
C ILE A 87 -43.21 9.86 -22.52
N GLU A 88 -44.25 9.61 -21.72
CA GLU A 88 -44.34 10.11 -20.35
C GLU A 88 -43.23 9.55 -19.46
N SER A 89 -42.97 8.24 -19.53
CA SER A 89 -41.84 7.60 -18.88
C SER A 89 -41.44 6.31 -19.59
N ILE A 90 -40.17 5.94 -19.48
CA ILE A 90 -39.60 4.68 -19.95
C ILE A 90 -38.91 4.01 -18.77
N ASP A 91 -39.46 2.89 -18.31
CA ASP A 91 -38.80 2.00 -17.36
C ASP A 91 -38.20 0.81 -18.12
N ILE A 92 -36.91 0.55 -17.93
CA ILE A 92 -36.17 -0.55 -18.54
C ILE A 92 -35.73 -1.49 -17.41
N GLU A 93 -36.11 -2.75 -17.53
CA GLU A 93 -35.59 -3.87 -16.72
C GLU A 93 -34.80 -4.78 -17.66
N TYR A 94 -33.50 -4.89 -17.45
CA TYR A 94 -32.60 -5.78 -18.18
C TYR A 94 -32.05 -6.87 -17.26
N ILE A 95 -32.22 -8.13 -17.67
CA ILE A 95 -31.74 -9.29 -16.93
C ILE A 95 -30.99 -10.22 -17.89
N ASP A 96 -29.75 -10.55 -17.55
CA ASP A 96 -28.94 -11.56 -18.24
C ASP A 96 -28.75 -12.76 -17.32
N ALA A 97 -29.06 -13.97 -17.80
CA ALA A 97 -28.90 -15.19 -17.04
C ALA A 97 -27.44 -15.52 -16.63
N LYS A 98 -26.45 -14.85 -17.23
CA LYS A 98 -25.03 -14.99 -16.93
C LYS A 98 -24.49 -13.95 -15.95
N ILE A 99 -25.25 -12.88 -15.69
CA ILE A 99 -24.87 -11.79 -14.77
C ILE A 99 -25.61 -11.99 -13.44
N ALA A 100 -24.94 -11.78 -12.31
CA ALA A 100 -25.54 -11.94 -11.00
C ALA A 100 -26.26 -10.65 -10.55
N GLY A 101 -27.28 -10.23 -11.30
CA GLY A 101 -28.00 -9.01 -10.98
C GLY A 101 -29.09 -8.62 -11.97
N GLU A 102 -29.62 -7.42 -11.77
CA GLU A 102 -30.56 -6.74 -12.65
C GLU A 102 -30.01 -5.35 -12.95
N ILE A 103 -30.19 -4.91 -14.20
CA ILE A 103 -29.93 -3.53 -14.62
C ILE A 103 -31.28 -2.86 -14.81
N THR A 104 -31.48 -1.73 -14.14
CA THR A 104 -32.69 -0.91 -14.30
C THR A 104 -32.34 0.49 -14.77
N ALA A 105 -33.15 1.06 -15.66
CA ALA A 105 -33.07 2.46 -16.01
C ALA A 105 -34.48 3.07 -16.11
N SER A 106 -34.68 4.27 -15.59
CA SER A 106 -35.95 5.00 -15.70
C SER A 106 -35.69 6.40 -16.25
N LEU A 107 -36.39 6.75 -17.31
CA LEU A 107 -36.34 8.05 -17.97
C LEU A 107 -37.72 8.66 -17.97
N ASN A 108 -37.84 9.89 -17.48
CA ASN A 108 -39.08 10.64 -17.59
C ASN A 108 -39.13 11.41 -18.92
N GLN A 109 -40.30 11.71 -19.46
CA GLN A 109 -40.52 12.68 -20.55
C GLN A 109 -39.51 12.63 -21.71
N VAL A 110 -39.48 11.52 -22.45
CA VAL A 110 -38.65 11.42 -23.67
C VAL A 110 -39.44 11.96 -24.86
N SER A 111 -38.83 12.83 -25.65
CA SER A 111 -39.45 13.35 -26.88
C SER A 111 -38.59 13.09 -28.10
N GLY A 112 -39.15 13.19 -29.29
CA GLY A 112 -38.39 12.93 -30.49
C GLY A 112 -39.13 13.13 -31.78
N THR A 113 -38.46 12.80 -32.88
CA THR A 113 -39.01 12.83 -34.25
C THR A 113 -38.54 11.60 -35.02
N TYR A 114 -39.28 11.21 -36.05
CA TYR A 114 -38.86 10.16 -36.99
C TYR A 114 -39.13 10.61 -38.42
N ALA A 115 -38.09 10.75 -39.24
CA ALA A 115 -38.24 11.09 -40.65
C ALA A 115 -37.02 10.65 -41.44
N ASN A 116 -37.21 10.29 -42.72
CA ASN A 116 -36.12 9.89 -43.61
C ASN A 116 -35.22 8.79 -43.00
N ALA A 117 -35.86 7.76 -42.42
CA ALA A 117 -35.17 6.67 -41.73
C ALA A 117 -34.22 7.13 -40.60
N ARG A 118 -34.48 8.29 -39.99
CA ARG A 118 -33.75 8.79 -38.82
C ARG A 118 -34.69 8.98 -37.65
N LEU A 119 -34.36 8.33 -36.54
CA LEU A 119 -35.00 8.52 -35.24
C LEU A 119 -34.15 9.48 -34.42
N SER A 120 -34.72 10.62 -34.03
CA SER A 120 -34.09 11.58 -33.12
C SER A 120 -34.81 11.54 -31.79
N LEU A 121 -34.08 11.30 -30.70
CA LEU A 121 -34.54 11.34 -29.31
C LEU A 121 -33.90 12.55 -28.63
N VAL A 122 -34.71 13.38 -28.00
CA VAL A 122 -34.29 14.48 -27.14
C VAL A 122 -34.49 14.03 -25.69
N LEU A 123 -33.41 14.06 -24.94
CA LEU A 123 -33.35 13.71 -23.52
C LEU A 123 -33.18 15.01 -22.75
N GLU A 124 -34.15 15.34 -21.91
CA GLU A 124 -34.15 16.51 -21.01
C GLU A 124 -34.92 16.08 -19.77
N ASN A 125 -34.39 15.10 -19.05
CA ASN A 125 -35.18 14.31 -18.12
C ASN A 125 -34.40 13.86 -16.89
N GLU A 126 -35.16 13.58 -15.82
CA GLU A 126 -34.66 12.77 -14.72
C GLU A 126 -34.30 11.38 -15.24
N LEU A 127 -33.14 10.89 -14.82
CA LEU A 127 -32.60 9.57 -15.14
C LEU A 127 -32.22 8.90 -13.82
N ALA A 128 -32.82 7.74 -13.58
CA ALA A 128 -32.36 6.80 -12.56
C ALA A 128 -31.76 5.58 -13.27
N TYR A 129 -30.60 5.13 -12.83
CA TYR A 129 -29.94 3.92 -13.30
C TYR A 129 -29.43 3.12 -12.11
N ALA A 130 -29.53 1.80 -12.18
CA ALA A 130 -28.92 0.91 -11.20
C ALA A 130 -28.45 -0.38 -11.87
N ASP A 131 -27.26 -0.83 -11.47
CA ASP A 131 -26.69 -2.14 -11.77
C ASP A 131 -26.35 -2.81 -10.44
N THR A 132 -27.12 -3.84 -10.09
CA THR A 132 -26.95 -4.51 -8.79
C THR A 132 -25.76 -5.47 -8.77
N ASP A 133 -25.28 -5.94 -9.92
CA ASP A 133 -24.11 -6.82 -10.00
C ASP A 133 -22.84 -6.01 -9.75
N LEU A 134 -22.74 -4.83 -10.39
CA LEU A 134 -21.62 -3.91 -10.21
C LEU A 134 -21.73 -3.05 -8.93
N GLY A 135 -22.89 -3.03 -8.28
CA GLY A 135 -23.14 -2.17 -7.12
C GLY A 135 -23.10 -0.68 -7.46
N ILE A 136 -23.53 -0.32 -8.67
CA ILE A 136 -23.54 1.04 -9.19
C ILE A 136 -24.97 1.56 -9.23
N ALA A 137 -25.19 2.80 -8.79
CA ALA A 137 -26.47 3.48 -8.99
C ALA A 137 -26.23 4.95 -9.31
N PHE A 138 -27.03 5.51 -10.20
CA PHE A 138 -27.03 6.91 -10.58
C PHE A 138 -28.44 7.48 -10.46
N ASP A 139 -28.55 8.66 -9.88
CA ASP A 139 -29.79 9.45 -9.83
C ASP A 139 -29.44 10.89 -10.22
N GLY A 140 -30.11 11.41 -11.24
CA GLY A 140 -29.81 12.74 -11.75
C GLY A 140 -30.59 13.12 -12.98
N ILE A 141 -30.00 13.98 -13.80
CA ILE A 141 -30.60 14.53 -15.00
C ILE A 141 -29.75 14.15 -16.21
N SER A 142 -30.41 13.78 -17.31
CA SER A 142 -29.80 13.65 -18.63
C SER A 142 -30.25 14.76 -19.56
N ASP A 143 -29.31 15.33 -20.31
CA ASP A 143 -29.56 16.31 -21.38
C ASP A 143 -28.91 15.84 -22.68
N GLY A 144 -29.50 16.13 -23.83
CA GLY A 144 -28.86 15.99 -25.14
C GLY A 144 -29.73 15.27 -26.18
N THR A 145 -29.11 14.91 -27.31
CA THR A 145 -29.82 14.27 -28.42
C THR A 145 -29.16 12.97 -28.85
N VAL A 146 -29.95 11.90 -28.96
CA VAL A 146 -29.57 10.61 -29.56
C VAL A 146 -30.20 10.52 -30.95
N LEU A 147 -29.38 10.36 -31.98
CA LEU A 147 -29.83 10.24 -33.36
C LEU A 147 -29.47 8.86 -33.90
N TYR A 148 -30.46 8.02 -34.17
CA TYR A 148 -30.28 6.74 -34.84
C TYR A 148 -30.61 6.88 -36.34
N ASP A 149 -29.60 6.70 -37.19
CA ASP A 149 -29.75 6.60 -38.64
C ASP A 149 -29.90 5.11 -38.99
N LEU A 150 -31.11 4.72 -39.40
CA LEU A 150 -31.45 3.33 -39.70
C LEU A 150 -30.83 2.87 -41.03
N GLU A 151 -30.48 3.79 -41.94
CA GLU A 151 -29.85 3.46 -43.21
C GLU A 151 -28.37 3.13 -43.03
N THR A 152 -27.65 3.97 -42.27
CA THR A 152 -26.23 3.76 -41.99
C THR A 152 -25.98 2.88 -40.76
N GLN A 153 -27.03 2.54 -40.01
CA GLN A 153 -26.96 1.83 -38.75
C GLN A 153 -26.00 2.50 -37.75
N GLN A 154 -26.11 3.83 -37.63
CA GLN A 154 -25.28 4.63 -36.73
C GLN A 154 -26.13 5.31 -35.66
N VAL A 155 -25.71 5.21 -34.40
CA VAL A 155 -26.26 5.98 -33.29
C VAL A 155 -25.29 7.09 -32.95
N MET A 156 -25.69 8.35 -33.14
CA MET A 156 -24.91 9.53 -32.80
C MET A 156 -25.41 10.15 -31.50
N LEU A 157 -24.50 10.38 -30.56
CA LEU A 157 -24.76 11.16 -29.34
C LEU A 157 -24.23 12.57 -29.53
N LYS A 158 -25.12 13.56 -29.43
CA LYS A 158 -24.77 14.97 -29.60
C LYS A 158 -25.04 15.73 -28.32
N GLY A 159 -23.97 16.25 -27.71
CA GLY A 159 -24.06 17.07 -26.50
C GLY A 159 -24.71 16.33 -25.34
N PHE A 160 -24.59 14.99 -25.28
CA PHE A 160 -25.19 14.22 -24.20
C PHE A 160 -24.47 14.54 -22.89
N SER A 161 -25.21 14.86 -21.84
CA SER A 161 -24.67 15.06 -20.51
C SER A 161 -25.49 14.36 -19.44
N LEU A 162 -24.82 14.01 -18.36
CA LEU A 162 -25.39 13.49 -17.13
C LEU A 162 -24.89 14.36 -15.99
N GLU A 163 -25.77 14.75 -15.08
CA GLU A 163 -25.42 15.47 -13.84
C GLU A 163 -26.29 14.94 -12.69
N GLY A 164 -25.66 14.49 -11.61
CA GLY A 164 -26.36 13.86 -10.49
C GLY A 164 -25.41 13.25 -9.47
N ASP A 165 -25.91 12.27 -8.72
CA ASP A 165 -25.14 11.51 -7.76
C ASP A 165 -24.88 10.08 -8.25
N LEU A 166 -23.62 9.63 -8.16
CA LEU A 166 -23.18 8.29 -8.47
C LEU A 166 -22.77 7.56 -7.18
N LEU A 167 -23.39 6.41 -6.94
CA LEU A 167 -23.00 5.42 -5.94
C LEU A 167 -22.12 4.36 -6.61
N THR A 168 -21.02 3.97 -5.95
CA THR A 168 -20.15 2.87 -6.41
C THR A 168 -19.71 2.01 -5.23
N PRO A 169 -19.12 0.83 -5.46
CA PRO A 169 -18.53 0.04 -4.37
C PRO A 169 -17.38 0.75 -3.62
N LEU A 170 -16.79 1.79 -4.21
CA LEU A 170 -15.68 2.54 -3.63
C LEU A 170 -16.14 3.70 -2.74
N GLN A 171 -17.30 4.28 -3.03
CA GLN A 171 -17.77 5.51 -2.41
C GLN A 171 -19.31 5.53 -2.35
N ASP A 172 -19.85 6.00 -1.23
CA ASP A 172 -21.26 6.39 -1.12
C ASP A 172 -21.65 7.41 -2.21
N ALA A 173 -22.97 7.61 -2.40
CA ALA A 173 -23.51 8.51 -3.41
C ALA A 173 -22.81 9.88 -3.38
N SER A 174 -22.20 10.25 -4.50
CA SER A 174 -21.39 11.45 -4.62
C SER A 174 -21.54 12.11 -5.99
N ALA A 175 -21.35 13.43 -6.02
CA ALA A 175 -21.53 14.23 -7.23
C ALA A 175 -20.75 13.65 -8.42
N PHE A 176 -21.46 13.55 -9.54
CA PHE A 176 -20.97 13.01 -10.80
C PHE A 176 -21.52 13.85 -11.94
N ALA A 177 -20.63 14.25 -12.85
CA ALA A 177 -21.04 14.83 -14.12
C ALA A 177 -20.30 14.15 -15.27
N CYS A 178 -20.99 13.92 -16.37
CA CYS A 178 -20.40 13.37 -17.59
C CYS A 178 -20.91 14.15 -18.79
N THR A 179 -20.04 14.43 -19.75
CA THR A 179 -20.42 14.91 -21.10
C THR A 179 -19.85 13.94 -22.12
N LEU A 180 -20.68 13.48 -23.05
CA LEU A 180 -20.33 12.48 -24.06
C LEU A 180 -20.80 12.94 -25.44
N SER A 181 -19.93 12.83 -26.42
CA SER A 181 -20.26 12.96 -27.84
C SER A 181 -19.45 11.95 -28.64
N GLY A 182 -20.11 11.33 -29.61
CA GLY A 182 -19.52 10.23 -30.34
C GLY A 182 -20.53 9.51 -31.23
N VAL A 183 -20.03 8.51 -31.92
CA VAL A 183 -20.82 7.71 -32.87
C VAL A 183 -20.60 6.24 -32.56
N TYR A 184 -21.70 5.54 -32.29
CA TYR A 184 -21.76 4.10 -32.25
C TYR A 184 -22.13 3.55 -33.62
N GLN A 185 -21.29 2.68 -34.15
CA GLN A 185 -21.51 1.94 -35.39
C GLN A 185 -22.03 0.55 -35.03
N VAL A 186 -23.30 0.27 -35.36
CA VAL A 186 -23.96 -0.98 -34.96
C VAL A 186 -23.34 -2.19 -35.67
N GLU A 187 -23.00 -2.06 -36.96
CA GLU A 187 -22.44 -3.16 -37.77
C GLU A 187 -21.08 -3.66 -37.24
N THR A 188 -20.23 -2.73 -36.80
CA THR A 188 -18.89 -3.03 -36.29
C THR A 188 -18.84 -3.14 -34.77
N ASP A 189 -19.97 -2.95 -34.08
CA ASP A 189 -20.07 -2.88 -32.62
C ASP A 189 -18.98 -1.98 -32.01
N THR A 190 -18.84 -0.77 -32.56
CA THR A 190 -17.74 0.15 -32.24
C THR A 190 -18.27 1.54 -31.90
N PHE A 191 -17.88 2.06 -30.74
CA PHE A 191 -18.12 3.43 -30.35
C PHE A 191 -16.87 4.26 -30.52
N VAL A 192 -16.95 5.30 -31.35
CA VAL A 192 -15.88 6.28 -31.54
C VAL A 192 -16.22 7.53 -30.71
N PHE A 193 -15.36 7.83 -29.75
CA PHE A 193 -15.46 9.01 -28.90
C PHE A 193 -14.91 10.23 -29.63
N GLU A 194 -15.78 11.20 -29.91
CA GLU A 194 -15.33 12.56 -30.26
C GLU A 194 -14.76 13.24 -29.01
N GLN A 195 -15.54 13.19 -27.93
CA GLN A 195 -15.12 13.65 -26.61
C GLN A 195 -15.97 12.96 -25.54
N MET A 196 -15.32 12.48 -24.48
CA MET A 196 -15.97 12.18 -23.22
C MET A 196 -15.23 12.92 -22.11
N ARG A 197 -15.95 13.52 -21.17
CA ARG A 197 -15.40 14.16 -19.98
C ARG A 197 -16.23 13.76 -18.79
N ILE A 198 -15.58 13.29 -17.73
CA ILE A 198 -16.18 12.86 -16.47
C ILE A 198 -15.60 13.71 -15.36
N ASP A 199 -16.45 14.33 -14.55
CA ASP A 199 -16.08 14.99 -13.30
C ASP A 199 -16.60 14.14 -12.14
N HIS A 200 -15.69 13.53 -11.37
CA HIS A 200 -16.04 12.68 -10.24
C HIS A 200 -14.90 12.60 -9.22
N LEU A 201 -15.22 12.58 -7.93
CA LEU A 201 -14.26 12.49 -6.80
C LEU A 201 -13.10 13.49 -6.88
N GLY A 202 -13.37 14.71 -7.37
CA GLY A 202 -12.37 15.77 -7.50
C GLY A 202 -11.40 15.61 -8.68
N LEU A 203 -11.67 14.69 -9.60
CA LEU A 203 -10.95 14.52 -10.86
C LEU A 203 -11.83 14.91 -12.04
N THR A 204 -11.24 15.59 -13.01
CA THR A 204 -11.78 15.71 -14.37
C THR A 204 -11.00 14.79 -15.29
N THR A 205 -11.68 13.79 -15.86
CA THR A 205 -11.08 12.78 -16.75
C THR A 205 -11.69 12.88 -18.13
N ALA A 206 -10.84 12.99 -19.15
CA ALA A 206 -11.22 13.03 -20.55
C ALA A 206 -10.78 11.75 -21.28
N PHE A 207 -11.64 11.27 -22.18
CA PHE A 207 -11.39 10.13 -23.06
C PHE A 207 -11.59 10.52 -24.52
N THR A 208 -10.72 9.98 -25.37
CA THR A 208 -10.84 10.02 -26.84
C THR A 208 -10.37 8.69 -27.40
N GLY A 209 -10.84 8.30 -28.59
CA GLY A 209 -10.48 7.03 -29.21
C GLY A 209 -11.70 6.18 -29.49
N GLU A 210 -11.56 4.86 -29.42
CA GLU A 210 -12.67 3.93 -29.69
C GLU A 210 -12.74 2.78 -28.67
N MET A 211 -13.96 2.29 -28.49
CA MET A 211 -14.24 0.98 -27.87
C MET A 211 -14.93 0.12 -28.91
N SER A 212 -14.60 -1.16 -28.97
CA SER A 212 -15.26 -2.12 -29.85
C SER A 212 -15.71 -3.35 -29.08
N ALA A 213 -16.60 -4.14 -29.67
CA ALA A 213 -17.22 -5.29 -29.02
C ALA A 213 -18.01 -4.88 -27.75
N ILE A 214 -18.70 -3.73 -27.78
CA ILE A 214 -19.42 -3.15 -26.63
C ILE A 214 -20.61 -4.03 -26.22
N THR A 215 -21.17 -4.78 -27.17
CA THR A 215 -22.24 -5.75 -26.90
C THR A 215 -21.71 -7.14 -26.54
N GLN A 216 -20.39 -7.33 -26.44
CA GLN A 216 -19.75 -8.59 -26.06
C GLN A 216 -19.31 -8.57 -24.59
N PRO A 217 -19.06 -9.75 -23.97
CA PRO A 217 -18.60 -9.82 -22.58
C PRO A 217 -17.22 -9.20 -22.29
N GLU A 218 -16.40 -9.03 -23.32
CA GLU A 218 -15.07 -8.40 -23.22
C GLU A 218 -15.01 -7.21 -24.17
N ILE A 219 -15.09 -6.01 -23.62
CA ILE A 219 -15.06 -4.77 -24.39
C ILE A 219 -13.62 -4.44 -24.72
N ARG A 220 -13.32 -4.26 -26.00
CA ARG A 220 -11.98 -3.90 -26.46
C ARG A 220 -11.76 -2.40 -26.35
N LEU A 221 -10.59 -2.03 -25.82
CA LEU A 221 -10.22 -0.64 -25.57
C LEU A 221 -9.16 -0.18 -26.58
N ALA A 222 -9.34 1.03 -27.10
CA ALA A 222 -8.31 1.79 -27.81
C ALA A 222 -8.46 3.28 -27.46
N LEU A 223 -8.21 3.59 -26.19
CA LEU A 223 -8.56 4.87 -25.57
C LEU A 223 -7.32 5.64 -25.16
N LYS A 224 -7.34 6.95 -25.42
CA LYS A 224 -6.45 7.91 -24.77
C LYS A 224 -7.18 8.50 -23.58
N ILE A 225 -6.56 8.39 -22.41
CA ILE A 225 -7.10 8.86 -21.13
C ILE A 225 -6.26 10.05 -20.67
N SER A 226 -6.90 11.10 -20.17
CA SER A 226 -6.22 12.18 -19.45
C SER A 226 -7.05 12.62 -18.26
N SER A 227 -6.47 12.65 -17.07
CA SER A 227 -7.14 13.05 -15.83
C SER A 227 -6.37 14.18 -15.14
N THR A 228 -7.08 15.09 -14.49
CA THR A 228 -6.51 16.22 -13.74
C THR A 228 -7.29 16.43 -12.46
N LEU A 229 -6.58 16.67 -11.35
CA LEU A 229 -7.16 17.07 -10.09
C LEU A 229 -7.78 18.46 -10.19
N THR A 230 -9.07 18.54 -9.90
CA THR A 230 -9.83 19.79 -9.90
C THR A 230 -10.32 20.15 -8.50
N ASN A 231 -10.43 19.19 -7.59
CA ASN A 231 -10.76 19.44 -6.18
C ASN A 231 -10.00 18.48 -5.24
N ALA A 232 -8.95 18.99 -4.61
CA ALA A 232 -8.09 18.23 -3.70
C ALA A 232 -8.84 17.75 -2.44
N ASP A 233 -9.72 18.57 -1.87
CA ASP A 233 -10.41 18.22 -0.61
C ASP A 233 -11.35 17.03 -0.81
N VAL A 234 -12.11 17.04 -1.90
CA VAL A 234 -13.00 15.92 -2.28
C VAL A 234 -12.17 14.66 -2.53
N PHE A 235 -11.10 14.76 -3.31
CA PHE A 235 -10.24 13.62 -3.63
C PHE A 235 -9.61 13.01 -2.38
N ASN A 236 -8.97 13.82 -1.53
CA ASN A 236 -8.32 13.32 -0.32
C ASN A 236 -9.32 12.75 0.69
N THR A 237 -10.54 13.28 0.75
CA THR A 237 -11.60 12.73 1.61
C THR A 237 -12.07 11.37 1.10
N ALA A 238 -12.29 11.23 -0.21
CA ALA A 238 -12.73 9.98 -0.83
C ALA A 238 -11.71 8.85 -0.66
N PHE A 239 -10.41 9.17 -0.75
CA PHE A 239 -9.33 8.18 -0.72
C PHE A 239 -8.51 8.17 0.57
N ALA A 240 -9.02 8.75 1.66
CA ALA A 240 -8.26 8.91 2.92
C ALA A 240 -7.66 7.60 3.46
N GLY A 241 -8.39 6.49 3.34
CA GLY A 241 -7.96 5.16 3.80
C GLY A 241 -6.87 4.53 2.93
N GLN A 242 -6.82 4.88 1.64
CA GLN A 242 -5.91 4.32 0.64
C GLN A 242 -4.64 5.16 0.46
N LEU A 243 -4.73 6.46 0.76
CA LEU A 243 -3.62 7.37 0.57
C LEU A 243 -2.55 7.27 1.65
N SER A 244 -2.85 6.73 2.84
CA SER A 244 -1.81 6.56 3.88
C SER A 244 -0.73 5.57 3.43
N PRO A 245 0.59 5.88 3.55
CA PRO A 245 1.22 7.00 4.26
C PRO A 245 1.64 8.19 3.37
N LEU A 246 1.01 8.41 2.22
CA LEU A 246 1.27 9.56 1.36
C LEU A 246 0.75 10.85 2.02
N ALA A 247 1.44 11.96 1.75
CA ALA A 247 0.92 13.27 2.08
C ALA A 247 -0.35 13.59 1.26
N PRO A 248 -1.23 14.50 1.71
CA PRO A 248 -2.40 14.91 0.95
C PRO A 248 -2.05 15.32 -0.48
N ILE A 249 -2.88 14.89 -1.43
CA ILE A 249 -2.66 15.12 -2.85
C ILE A 249 -3.18 16.51 -3.20
N THR A 250 -2.26 17.39 -3.62
CA THR A 250 -2.54 18.78 -3.99
C THR A 250 -2.39 19.01 -5.49
N GLU A 251 -1.65 18.12 -6.17
CA GLU A 251 -1.49 18.13 -7.62
C GLU A 251 -1.53 16.68 -8.11
N LEU A 252 -2.42 16.38 -9.05
CA LEU A 252 -2.42 15.14 -9.80
C LEU A 252 -2.80 15.42 -11.26
N THR A 253 -1.92 15.02 -12.18
CA THR A 253 -2.26 14.85 -13.59
C THR A 253 -1.88 13.45 -14.01
N PHE A 254 -2.68 12.85 -14.89
CA PHE A 254 -2.45 11.51 -15.40
C PHE A 254 -2.81 11.49 -16.89
N ALA A 255 -2.02 10.79 -17.68
CA ALA A 255 -2.32 10.50 -19.07
C ALA A 255 -1.79 9.11 -19.43
N ALA A 256 -2.57 8.35 -20.19
CA ALA A 256 -2.19 7.01 -20.64
C ALA A 256 -2.92 6.64 -21.94
N MET A 257 -2.42 5.62 -22.63
CA MET A 257 -3.13 4.89 -23.68
C MET A 257 -3.60 3.56 -23.11
N ALA A 258 -4.91 3.37 -23.01
CA ALA A 258 -5.54 2.13 -22.61
C ALA A 258 -5.87 1.27 -23.83
N GLN A 259 -5.34 0.05 -23.82
CA GLN A 259 -5.55 -0.99 -24.83
C GLN A 259 -5.97 -2.30 -24.15
N GLY A 260 -6.22 -3.36 -24.91
CA GLY A 260 -6.63 -4.65 -24.37
C GLY A 260 -8.14 -4.73 -24.22
N THR A 261 -8.61 -5.25 -23.08
CA THR A 261 -10.04 -5.34 -22.75
C THR A 261 -10.35 -4.62 -21.44
N ASP A 262 -11.62 -4.35 -21.17
CA ASP A 262 -12.12 -3.82 -19.90
C ASP A 262 -11.76 -4.71 -18.69
N VAL A 263 -11.69 -6.03 -18.87
CA VAL A 263 -11.27 -6.99 -17.84
C VAL A 263 -9.76 -7.24 -17.78
N ALA A 264 -9.03 -6.91 -18.84
CA ALA A 264 -7.57 -7.03 -18.90
C ALA A 264 -6.93 -5.81 -19.59
N PRO A 265 -7.01 -4.61 -18.97
CA PRO A 265 -6.53 -3.40 -19.61
C PRO A 265 -5.00 -3.29 -19.55
N GLU A 266 -4.42 -2.85 -20.66
CA GLU A 266 -3.02 -2.47 -20.77
C GLU A 266 -2.91 -0.95 -20.86
N LEU A 267 -2.26 -0.34 -19.87
CA LEU A 267 -1.99 1.09 -19.79
C LEU A 267 -0.55 1.35 -20.23
N SER A 268 -0.39 1.81 -21.46
CA SER A 268 0.91 2.19 -22.02
C SER A 268 1.09 3.71 -22.00
N SER A 269 2.35 4.17 -22.05
CA SER A 269 2.68 5.61 -22.05
C SER A 269 2.07 6.37 -20.85
N ILE A 270 2.00 5.73 -19.69
CA ILE A 270 1.57 6.40 -18.46
C ILE A 270 2.52 7.57 -18.22
N SER A 271 1.95 8.75 -17.97
CA SER A 271 2.70 9.95 -17.63
C SER A 271 1.84 10.89 -16.79
N GLY A 272 2.47 11.75 -16.00
CA GLY A 272 1.73 12.68 -15.18
C GLY A 272 2.57 13.38 -14.13
N ARG A 273 1.90 14.13 -13.27
CA ARG A 273 2.49 14.83 -12.15
C ARG A 273 1.74 14.50 -10.86
N PHE A 274 2.47 14.40 -9.77
CA PHE A 274 1.97 14.06 -8.44
C PHE A 274 2.73 14.90 -7.41
N ASN A 275 2.03 15.80 -6.71
CA ASN A 275 2.61 16.70 -5.68
C ASN A 275 3.97 17.30 -6.09
N GLY A 276 4.06 17.91 -7.27
CA GLY A 276 5.29 18.50 -7.78
C GLY A 276 6.29 17.54 -8.45
N GLY A 277 6.15 16.22 -8.27
CA GLY A 277 6.94 15.19 -8.95
C GLY A 277 6.33 14.76 -10.28
N ASP A 278 7.16 14.38 -11.25
CA ASP A 278 6.74 13.78 -12.51
C ASP A 278 6.80 12.25 -12.39
N PHE A 279 5.87 11.55 -13.01
CA PHE A 279 5.92 10.10 -13.14
C PHE A 279 5.70 9.66 -14.59
N LYS A 280 6.25 8.48 -14.92
CA LYS A 280 6.04 7.82 -16.20
C LYS A 280 6.16 6.30 -16.09
N GLY A 281 5.52 5.56 -16.99
CA GLY A 281 5.69 4.12 -17.08
C GLY A 281 4.58 3.40 -17.83
N GLU A 282 4.25 2.21 -17.35
CA GLU A 282 3.25 1.31 -17.94
C GLU A 282 2.66 0.38 -16.87
N ALA A 283 1.46 -0.12 -17.14
CA ALA A 283 0.79 -1.08 -16.29
C ALA A 283 -0.01 -2.09 -17.12
N MET A 284 -0.06 -3.34 -16.67
CA MET A 284 -0.94 -4.37 -17.19
C MET A 284 -1.75 -4.94 -16.02
N ILE A 285 -3.06 -5.01 -16.19
CA ILE A 285 -3.99 -5.47 -15.16
C ILE A 285 -4.78 -6.65 -15.74
N ASP A 286 -5.01 -7.67 -14.92
CA ASP A 286 -5.91 -8.80 -15.21
C ASP A 286 -6.90 -8.91 -14.05
N LEU A 287 -8.15 -8.54 -14.29
CA LEU A 287 -9.21 -8.57 -13.29
C LEU A 287 -9.86 -9.95 -13.17
N ALA A 288 -9.79 -10.78 -14.22
CA ALA A 288 -10.32 -12.14 -14.21
C ALA A 288 -9.45 -13.07 -13.36
N ALA A 289 -8.14 -12.88 -13.40
CA ALA A 289 -7.17 -13.54 -12.53
C ALA A 289 -6.29 -12.48 -11.85
N PRO A 290 -6.75 -11.91 -10.71
CA PRO A 290 -6.21 -10.69 -10.11
C PRO A 290 -4.70 -10.60 -10.21
N ALA A 291 -4.22 -9.82 -11.17
CA ALA A 291 -2.81 -9.63 -11.42
C ALA A 291 -2.51 -8.20 -11.84
N ILE A 292 -1.36 -7.70 -11.38
CA ILE A 292 -0.83 -6.41 -11.79
C ILE A 292 0.65 -6.54 -12.15
N ASP A 293 1.03 -6.05 -13.32
CA ASP A 293 2.41 -5.71 -13.66
C ASP A 293 2.51 -4.18 -13.77
N LEU A 294 3.35 -3.56 -12.95
CA LEU A 294 3.47 -2.11 -12.86
C LEU A 294 4.93 -1.71 -12.89
N THR A 295 5.31 -0.92 -13.88
CA THR A 295 6.63 -0.29 -13.93
C THR A 295 6.46 1.22 -13.95
N LEU A 296 6.94 1.92 -12.92
CA LEU A 296 6.87 3.37 -12.83
C LEU A 296 8.22 3.99 -12.45
N SER A 297 8.51 5.13 -13.04
CA SER A 297 9.61 6.01 -12.66
C SER A 297 9.06 7.34 -12.17
N LEU A 298 9.42 7.75 -10.95
CA LEU A 298 8.97 8.97 -10.29
C LEU A 298 10.17 9.88 -10.01
N SER A 299 10.02 11.18 -10.22
CA SER A 299 11.07 12.16 -9.87
C SER A 299 11.04 12.55 -8.39
N ARG A 300 9.87 12.49 -7.75
CA ARG A 300 9.67 12.79 -6.34
C ARG A 300 8.45 12.03 -5.81
N LEU A 301 8.51 11.61 -4.55
CA LEU A 301 7.38 11.10 -3.77
C LEU A 301 7.42 11.72 -2.37
N GLU A 302 6.37 12.40 -1.96
CA GLU A 302 6.25 12.95 -0.61
C GLU A 302 5.41 11.99 0.25
N ILE A 303 5.96 11.60 1.40
CA ILE A 303 5.28 10.74 2.36
C ILE A 303 5.15 11.44 3.70
N ASP A 304 4.03 11.21 4.35
CA ASP A 304 3.79 11.60 5.74
C ASP A 304 3.47 10.33 6.53
N PRO A 305 4.50 9.66 7.10
CA PRO A 305 4.30 8.44 7.88
C PRO A 305 3.56 8.67 9.20
N GLY A 306 3.06 9.89 9.47
CA GLY A 306 2.46 10.30 10.74
C GLY A 306 3.51 10.75 11.76
N GLU A 307 3.08 11.49 12.79
CA GLU A 307 3.97 12.02 13.82
C GLU A 307 4.76 10.90 14.53
N SER A 308 6.07 10.85 14.29
CA SER A 308 7.02 10.18 15.19
C SER A 308 7.41 11.15 16.30
N VAL A 309 7.10 10.75 17.53
CA VAL A 309 7.32 11.46 18.79
C VAL A 309 8.81 11.66 19.07
N VAL A 310 9.44 12.67 18.48
CA VAL A 310 10.66 13.27 19.03
C VAL A 310 10.67 14.76 18.69
N GLY A 311 9.98 15.54 19.52
CA GLY A 311 9.98 16.99 19.49
C GLY A 311 9.66 17.51 20.89
N ALA A 312 10.69 17.89 21.62
CA ALA A 312 10.56 18.52 22.93
C ALA A 312 9.98 19.94 22.75
N ASP A 313 8.66 20.07 22.66
CA ASP A 313 7.88 21.22 23.18
C ASP A 313 6.35 21.18 22.87
N ALA A 314 5.80 20.09 22.35
CA ALA A 314 4.34 19.96 22.26
C ALA A 314 3.73 19.45 23.58
N ALA A 315 2.74 20.18 24.10
CA ALA A 315 1.90 19.73 25.22
C ALA A 315 1.37 18.32 24.96
N PRO A 316 1.23 17.46 25.99
CA PRO A 316 0.93 16.03 25.79
C PRO A 316 -0.45 15.86 25.16
N SER A 317 -0.48 15.67 23.85
CA SER A 317 -1.59 15.05 23.16
C SER A 317 -1.68 13.60 23.63
N SER A 318 -2.91 13.15 23.80
CA SER A 318 -3.46 11.87 24.27
C SER A 318 -2.51 10.66 24.27
N PRO A 319 -2.64 9.73 25.24
CA PRO A 319 -1.83 8.53 25.28
C PRO A 319 -1.89 7.81 23.93
N SER A 320 -0.72 7.68 23.29
CA SER A 320 -0.45 6.76 22.18
C SER A 320 -1.33 5.53 22.34
N ALA A 321 -2.26 5.30 21.40
CA ALA A 321 -3.10 4.11 21.43
C ALA A 321 -2.20 2.88 21.65
N ALA A 322 -2.61 1.97 22.52
CA ALA A 322 -1.87 0.73 22.75
C ALA A 322 -1.77 -0.04 21.43
N LEU A 323 -0.59 -0.57 21.13
CA LEU A 323 -0.39 -1.41 19.94
C LEU A 323 -1.26 -2.66 20.04
N ASP A 324 -2.04 -2.93 19.00
CA ASP A 324 -2.89 -4.12 18.92
C ASP A 324 -2.03 -5.36 18.54
N PRO A 325 -1.95 -6.40 19.39
CA PRO A 325 -1.24 -7.64 19.09
C PRO A 325 -1.70 -8.34 17.80
N ASP A 326 -2.98 -8.16 17.43
CA ASP A 326 -3.61 -8.80 16.28
C ASP A 326 -3.43 -8.00 14.98
N THR A 327 -2.73 -6.86 15.04
CA THR A 327 -2.36 -6.08 13.85
C THR A 327 -1.68 -6.98 12.82
N LEU A 328 -2.31 -7.10 11.65
CA LEU A 328 -1.76 -7.84 10.50
C LEU A 328 -0.61 -7.05 9.90
N ILE A 329 0.60 -7.63 9.93
CA ILE A 329 1.79 -7.08 9.26
C ILE A 329 1.99 -7.67 7.87
N LEU A 330 1.33 -8.80 7.58
CA LEU A 330 1.33 -9.45 6.27
C LEU A 330 -0.10 -9.90 5.92
N PRO A 331 -0.80 -9.23 4.99
CA PRO A 331 -2.18 -9.55 4.64
C PRO A 331 -2.25 -10.80 3.74
N THR A 332 -1.95 -11.98 4.29
CA THR A 332 -1.79 -13.21 3.51
C THR A 332 -3.03 -13.62 2.71
N ASP A 333 -4.24 -13.30 3.18
CA ASP A 333 -5.47 -13.61 2.45
C ASP A 333 -5.58 -12.80 1.15
N ALA A 334 -5.24 -11.51 1.20
CA ALA A 334 -5.18 -10.65 0.01
C ALA A 334 -4.04 -11.10 -0.94
N LEU A 335 -2.88 -11.47 -0.38
CA LEU A 335 -1.72 -11.91 -1.16
C LEU A 335 -1.96 -13.26 -1.87
N LYS A 336 -2.69 -14.21 -1.25
CA LYS A 336 -3.05 -15.49 -1.89
C LYS A 336 -3.94 -15.29 -3.11
N GLY A 337 -4.79 -14.26 -3.08
CA GLY A 337 -5.76 -13.97 -4.13
C GLY A 337 -5.18 -13.22 -5.34
N ALA A 338 -3.96 -12.68 -5.26
CA ALA A 338 -3.43 -11.76 -6.28
C ALA A 338 -1.99 -12.06 -6.68
N ARG A 339 -1.68 -11.93 -7.97
CA ARG A 339 -0.29 -11.87 -8.48
C ARG A 339 0.13 -10.42 -8.61
N ALA A 340 1.39 -10.12 -8.32
CA ALA A 340 1.90 -8.77 -8.49
C ALA A 340 3.36 -8.80 -8.96
N GLN A 341 3.69 -7.90 -9.88
CA GLN A 341 5.04 -7.55 -10.27
C GLN A 341 5.10 -6.03 -10.31
N ILE A 342 5.86 -5.42 -9.40
CA ILE A 342 5.93 -3.96 -9.27
C ILE A 342 7.40 -3.54 -9.27
N ASP A 343 7.78 -2.65 -10.17
CA ASP A 343 9.10 -2.00 -10.25
C ASP A 343 8.91 -0.48 -10.18
N LEU A 344 9.25 0.12 -9.03
CA LEU A 344 9.21 1.56 -8.83
C LEU A 344 10.63 2.11 -8.73
N ARG A 345 10.95 3.09 -9.57
CA ARG A 345 12.20 3.86 -9.49
C ARG A 345 11.89 5.30 -9.11
N ILE A 346 12.25 5.68 -7.89
CA ILE A 346 11.92 6.99 -7.32
C ILE A 346 13.23 7.74 -7.07
N LYS A 347 13.43 8.88 -7.74
CA LYS A 347 14.68 9.65 -7.57
C LYS A 347 14.82 10.23 -6.16
N SER A 348 13.71 10.67 -5.56
CA SER A 348 13.68 11.23 -4.21
C SER A 348 12.37 10.89 -3.50
N ILE A 349 12.45 10.31 -2.31
CA ILE A 349 11.34 10.20 -1.37
C ILE A 349 11.61 11.19 -0.24
N GLN A 350 10.67 12.08 0.02
CA GLN A 350 10.78 13.10 1.05
C GLN A 350 9.82 12.79 2.19
N ALA A 351 10.33 12.75 3.41
CA ALA A 351 9.57 12.67 4.64
C ALA A 351 10.01 13.80 5.58
N ALA A 352 9.22 14.10 6.61
CA ALA A 352 9.48 15.25 7.49
C ALA A 352 10.88 15.27 8.15
N GLN A 353 11.48 14.09 8.38
CA GLN A 353 12.75 13.96 9.13
C GLN A 353 13.89 13.35 8.31
N TRP A 354 13.63 12.90 7.08
CA TRP A 354 14.61 12.18 6.29
C TRP A 354 14.25 12.21 4.82
N ASP A 355 15.28 12.17 3.98
CA ASP A 355 15.17 12.03 2.54
C ASP A 355 15.85 10.74 2.10
N LEU A 356 15.18 9.98 1.23
CA LEU A 356 15.80 8.88 0.49
C LEU A 356 16.01 9.31 -0.95
N SER A 357 17.15 8.95 -1.53
CA SER A 357 17.43 9.20 -2.95
C SER A 357 17.78 7.92 -3.71
N GLU A 358 17.58 7.97 -5.03
CA GLU A 358 17.87 6.85 -5.95
C GLU A 358 17.22 5.53 -5.51
N VAL A 359 15.94 5.62 -5.10
CA VAL A 359 15.19 4.50 -4.57
C VAL A 359 14.73 3.58 -5.70
N HIS A 360 15.01 2.28 -5.56
CA HIS A 360 14.47 1.23 -6.42
C HIS A 360 13.75 0.22 -5.55
N LEU A 361 12.42 0.19 -5.66
CA LEU A 361 11.56 -0.79 -5.02
C LEU A 361 11.14 -1.83 -6.06
N ARG A 362 11.40 -3.10 -5.77
CA ARG A 362 10.86 -4.23 -6.52
C ARG A 362 10.02 -5.09 -5.61
N LEU A 363 8.79 -5.35 -6.00
CA LEU A 363 7.89 -6.27 -5.32
C LEU A 363 7.43 -7.34 -6.31
N SER A 364 7.47 -8.60 -5.90
CA SER A 364 6.87 -9.69 -6.65
C SER A 364 6.06 -10.57 -5.71
N ASN A 365 4.84 -10.92 -6.11
CA ASN A 365 3.98 -11.84 -5.41
C ASN A 365 3.49 -12.91 -6.39
N ALA A 366 3.96 -14.14 -6.19
CA ALA A 366 3.58 -15.27 -7.02
C ALA A 366 3.74 -16.56 -6.21
N GLN A 367 2.86 -17.54 -6.47
CA GLN A 367 2.96 -18.88 -5.87
C GLN A 367 3.09 -18.85 -4.34
N SER A 368 2.25 -18.06 -3.68
CA SER A 368 2.26 -17.87 -2.22
C SER A 368 3.59 -17.36 -1.64
N LYS A 369 4.37 -16.64 -2.45
CA LYS A 369 5.66 -16.06 -2.06
C LYS A 369 5.72 -14.59 -2.42
N LEU A 370 5.89 -13.75 -1.41
CA LEU A 370 6.12 -12.31 -1.53
C LEU A 370 7.62 -12.05 -1.44
N THR A 371 8.20 -11.35 -2.41
CA THR A 371 9.56 -10.85 -2.37
C THR A 371 9.53 -9.34 -2.54
N THR A 372 10.17 -8.60 -1.64
CA THR A 372 10.30 -7.15 -1.71
C THR A 372 11.77 -6.78 -1.55
N ARG A 373 12.30 -6.01 -2.49
CA ARG A 373 13.66 -5.48 -2.44
C ARG A 373 13.62 -3.97 -2.57
N LEU A 374 14.23 -3.28 -1.63
CA LEU A 374 14.41 -1.83 -1.62
C LEU A 374 15.91 -1.53 -1.66
N THR A 375 16.35 -0.71 -2.60
CA THR A 375 17.69 -0.12 -2.57
C THR A 375 17.59 1.39 -2.69
N GLY A 376 18.55 2.12 -2.13
CA GLY A 376 18.60 3.57 -2.25
C GLY A 376 19.75 4.17 -1.45
N GLN A 377 19.65 5.46 -1.20
CA GLN A 377 20.59 6.21 -0.37
C GLN A 377 19.85 6.97 0.73
N LEU A 378 20.44 6.98 1.94
CA LEU A 378 19.96 7.71 3.11
C LEU A 378 21.15 8.40 3.75
N ALA A 379 21.06 9.72 3.99
CA ALA A 379 22.12 10.50 4.64
C ALA A 379 23.52 10.20 4.07
N SER A 380 23.65 10.30 2.74
CA SER A 380 24.88 10.01 1.97
C SER A 380 25.39 8.56 2.01
N GLY A 381 24.73 7.65 2.73
CA GLY A 381 25.06 6.23 2.80
C GLY A 381 24.09 5.36 1.99
N GLY A 382 24.48 4.10 1.74
CA GLY A 382 23.69 3.14 0.97
C GLY A 382 22.73 2.32 1.84
N ILE A 383 21.53 2.07 1.32
CA ILE A 383 20.56 1.15 1.93
C ILE A 383 20.22 0.01 0.96
N GLN A 384 20.17 -1.21 1.48
CA GLN A 384 19.65 -2.38 0.76
C GLN A 384 18.84 -3.22 1.74
N LEU A 385 17.53 -3.35 1.48
CA LEU A 385 16.61 -4.15 2.27
C LEU A 385 15.99 -5.21 1.37
N GLU A 386 15.90 -6.44 1.87
CA GLU A 386 15.22 -7.53 1.20
C GLU A 386 14.32 -8.26 2.20
N MET A 387 13.06 -8.41 1.84
CA MET A 387 12.07 -9.19 2.56
C MET A 387 11.60 -10.31 1.65
N VAL A 388 11.58 -11.53 2.17
CA VAL A 388 10.97 -12.68 1.51
C VAL A 388 10.01 -13.31 2.49
N SER A 389 8.75 -13.48 2.11
CA SER A 389 7.75 -14.17 2.90
C SER A 389 7.14 -15.31 2.10
N ASP A 390 7.26 -16.52 2.63
CA ASP A 390 6.55 -17.71 2.15
C ASP A 390 5.32 -17.93 3.02
N TYR A 391 4.14 -17.93 2.42
CA TYR A 391 2.87 -18.03 3.13
C TYR A 391 1.96 -19.14 2.57
N GLU A 392 2.56 -20.16 1.93
CA GLU A 392 1.82 -21.31 1.40
C GLU A 392 1.07 -22.06 2.51
N GLN A 393 1.73 -22.28 3.65
CA GLN A 393 1.13 -22.89 4.84
C GLN A 393 1.05 -21.87 5.98
N GLN A 394 2.10 -21.78 6.79
CA GLN A 394 2.29 -20.78 7.83
C GLN A 394 3.29 -19.75 7.30
N ALA A 395 2.96 -18.46 7.45
CA ALA A 395 3.85 -17.39 7.02
C ALA A 395 5.22 -17.50 7.71
N PHE A 396 6.29 -17.56 6.91
CA PHE A 396 7.66 -17.47 7.36
C PHE A 396 8.35 -16.36 6.58
N THR A 397 8.83 -15.35 7.31
CA THR A 397 9.42 -14.16 6.71
C THR A 397 10.89 -14.04 7.07
N THR A 398 11.74 -13.80 6.08
CA THR A 398 13.14 -13.43 6.26
C THR A 398 13.35 -11.98 5.87
N LEU A 399 14.12 -11.25 6.67
CA LEU A 399 14.48 -9.86 6.48
C LEU A 399 16.00 -9.74 6.45
N VAL A 400 16.55 -9.20 5.37
CA VAL A 400 17.97 -8.89 5.24
C VAL A 400 18.10 -7.40 5.05
N ALA A 401 18.92 -6.75 5.87
CA ALA A 401 19.21 -5.33 5.78
C ALA A 401 20.72 -5.10 5.73
N ASN A 402 21.18 -4.31 4.78
CA ASN A 402 22.56 -3.85 4.68
C ASN A 402 22.56 -2.32 4.55
N LEU A 403 23.18 -1.67 5.53
CA LEU A 403 23.36 -0.23 5.60
C LEU A 403 24.87 0.07 5.52
N THR A 404 25.26 0.98 4.66
CA THR A 404 26.67 1.32 4.44
C THR A 404 26.90 2.82 4.59
N GLN A 405 27.68 3.18 5.62
CA GLN A 405 28.16 4.54 5.86
C GLN A 405 27.03 5.59 5.92
N ILE A 406 25.91 5.27 6.59
CA ILE A 406 24.84 6.23 6.87
C ILE A 406 25.39 7.32 7.80
N ASP A 407 25.38 8.59 7.37
CA ASP A 407 25.85 9.71 8.18
C ASP A 407 24.77 10.11 9.20
N LEU A 408 24.89 9.61 10.43
CA LEU A 408 23.90 9.86 11.48
C LEU A 408 23.83 11.34 11.87
N ASN A 409 24.87 12.12 11.59
CA ASN A 409 24.88 13.56 11.86
C ASN A 409 23.93 14.34 10.92
N GLN A 410 23.58 13.78 9.76
CA GLN A 410 22.58 14.38 8.86
C GLN A 410 21.15 14.08 9.32
N LEU A 411 20.96 12.99 10.08
CA LEU A 411 19.65 12.59 10.59
C LEU A 411 19.36 13.19 11.96
N ILE A 412 20.38 13.34 12.80
CA ILE A 412 20.29 13.89 14.16
C ILE A 412 21.37 14.97 14.31
N PRO A 413 21.17 16.18 13.74
CA PRO A 413 22.20 17.21 13.67
C PRO A 413 22.61 17.79 15.03
N GLU A 414 21.79 17.58 16.06
CA GLU A 414 22.07 17.94 17.45
C GLU A 414 23.18 17.08 18.08
N GLN A 415 23.54 15.93 17.46
CA GLN A 415 24.49 14.97 18.00
C GLN A 415 25.56 14.57 16.97
N THR A 416 26.78 14.33 17.45
CA THR A 416 27.90 13.85 16.63
C THR A 416 27.99 12.32 16.69
N LEU A 417 27.02 11.65 16.08
CA LEU A 417 26.88 10.18 16.11
C LEU A 417 27.74 9.45 15.06
N GLY A 418 28.35 10.18 14.12
CA GLY A 418 29.28 9.61 13.13
C GLY A 418 28.59 8.81 12.03
N LYS A 419 29.31 7.85 11.44
CA LYS A 419 28.85 7.04 10.29
C LYS A 419 28.53 5.61 10.69
N LEU A 420 27.28 5.20 10.50
CA LEU A 420 26.78 3.86 10.77
C LEU A 420 26.94 2.95 9.55
N SER A 421 27.43 1.73 9.76
CA SER A 421 27.25 0.60 8.84
C SER A 421 26.64 -0.56 9.62
N ALA A 422 25.66 -1.23 9.05
CA ALA A 422 24.96 -2.33 9.71
C ALA A 422 24.61 -3.44 8.71
N ALA A 423 24.69 -4.68 9.16
CA ALA A 423 24.20 -5.84 8.43
C ALA A 423 23.31 -6.65 9.36
N SER A 424 22.11 -6.99 8.92
CA SER A 424 21.13 -7.75 9.68
C SER A 424 20.54 -8.86 8.84
N SER A 425 20.32 -10.01 9.47
CA SER A 425 19.60 -11.15 8.92
C SER A 425 18.67 -11.68 9.99
N LEU A 426 17.37 -11.44 9.82
CA LEU A 426 16.31 -11.76 10.75
C LEU A 426 15.28 -12.68 10.10
N SER A 427 14.58 -13.46 10.93
CA SER A 427 13.42 -14.23 10.51
C SER A 427 12.36 -14.31 11.59
N PHE A 428 11.11 -14.47 11.19
CA PHE A 428 9.99 -14.70 12.11
C PHE A 428 8.91 -15.56 11.46
N GLU A 429 8.07 -16.15 12.30
CA GLU A 429 6.93 -16.99 11.94
C GLU A 429 5.62 -16.26 12.27
N GLY A 430 4.63 -16.40 11.39
CA GLY A 430 3.31 -15.78 11.49
C GLY A 430 3.16 -14.45 10.74
N ALA A 431 1.94 -13.91 10.76
CA ALA A 431 1.53 -12.74 9.95
C ALA A 431 1.06 -11.53 10.79
N SER A 432 1.13 -11.62 12.13
CA SER A 432 0.73 -10.56 13.05
C SER A 432 1.91 -9.96 13.81
N LEU A 433 1.70 -8.78 14.37
CA LEU A 433 2.68 -8.10 15.22
C LEU A 433 3.06 -8.94 16.45
N ALA A 434 2.10 -9.64 17.07
CA ALA A 434 2.37 -10.58 18.16
C ALA A 434 3.26 -11.75 17.74
N ALA A 435 3.05 -12.27 16.53
CA ALA A 435 3.84 -13.38 16.01
C ALA A 435 5.29 -12.95 15.75
N LEU A 436 5.49 -11.77 15.15
CA LEU A 436 6.81 -11.15 15.02
C LEU A 436 7.48 -10.98 16.40
N SER A 437 6.77 -10.37 17.36
CA SER A 437 7.31 -10.13 18.70
C SER A 437 7.77 -11.42 19.40
N LYS A 438 7.04 -12.52 19.25
CA LYS A 438 7.34 -13.79 19.93
C LYS A 438 8.37 -14.66 19.21
N THR A 439 8.48 -14.56 17.89
CA THR A 439 9.22 -15.55 17.08
C THR A 439 10.46 -15.00 16.39
N LEU A 440 10.70 -13.68 16.47
CA LEU A 440 11.87 -13.05 15.85
C LEU A 440 13.16 -13.74 16.28
N LYS A 441 13.97 -14.11 15.29
CA LYS A 441 15.28 -14.72 15.43
C LYS A 441 16.25 -14.07 14.45
N GLY A 442 17.53 -14.22 14.72
CA GLY A 442 18.58 -13.81 13.80
C GLY A 442 19.61 -12.91 14.48
N ALA A 443 20.46 -12.30 13.66
CA ALA A 443 21.57 -11.51 14.17
C ALA A 443 21.81 -10.26 13.32
N SER A 444 22.31 -9.24 14.00
CA SER A 444 22.71 -7.96 13.44
C SER A 444 24.13 -7.65 13.88
N GLN A 445 24.90 -7.03 13.00
CA GLN A 445 26.21 -6.47 13.31
C GLN A 445 26.21 -5.02 12.86
N PHE A 446 26.88 -4.15 13.61
CA PHE A 446 27.01 -2.75 13.24
C PHE A 446 28.39 -2.22 13.59
N SER A 447 28.80 -1.17 12.90
CA SER A 447 29.96 -0.37 13.22
C SER A 447 29.62 1.10 13.10
N ILE A 448 30.03 1.90 14.08
CA ILE A 448 29.95 3.36 14.04
C ILE A 448 31.38 3.90 14.00
N LYS A 449 31.65 4.81 13.05
CA LYS A 449 32.96 5.45 12.90
C LYS A 449 32.84 6.95 13.09
N GLU A 450 33.93 7.58 13.52
CA GLU A 450 34.05 9.04 13.61
C GLU A 450 32.98 9.67 14.53
N ALA A 451 32.67 9.01 15.65
CA ALA A 451 31.66 9.48 16.61
C ALA A 451 32.31 10.23 17.78
N LEU A 452 31.56 11.12 18.41
CA LEU A 452 31.94 11.78 19.67
C LEU A 452 30.88 11.45 20.73
N VAL A 453 31.30 10.83 21.82
CA VAL A 453 30.38 10.34 22.85
C VAL A 453 30.74 10.93 24.21
N ASP A 454 29.75 11.51 24.91
CA ASP A 454 29.89 11.91 26.30
C ASP A 454 29.93 10.67 27.21
N ILE A 455 31.06 10.48 27.90
CA ILE A 455 31.30 9.34 28.79
C ILE A 455 31.34 9.73 30.27
N ARG A 456 30.87 10.93 30.66
CA ARG A 456 30.88 11.40 32.06
C ARG A 456 30.17 10.44 33.01
N THR A 457 29.01 9.91 32.61
CA THR A 457 28.26 8.94 33.43
C THR A 457 29.04 7.65 33.65
N LEU A 458 29.71 7.14 32.60
CA LEU A 458 30.57 5.96 32.69
C LEU A 458 31.76 6.21 33.62
N LYS A 459 32.42 7.37 33.47
CA LYS A 459 33.54 7.81 34.31
C LYS A 459 33.16 7.92 35.79
N GLN A 460 31.98 8.47 36.09
CA GLN A 460 31.44 8.52 37.46
C GLN A 460 31.20 7.12 38.03
N GLY A 461 30.63 6.20 37.24
CA GLY A 461 30.43 4.81 37.64
C GLY A 461 31.73 4.09 37.98
N LEU A 462 32.78 4.28 37.18
CA LEU A 462 34.11 3.71 37.44
C LEU A 462 34.78 4.36 38.65
N GLY A 463 34.60 5.66 38.88
CA GLY A 463 35.09 6.33 40.08
C GLY A 463 34.49 5.78 41.38
N TRP A 464 33.21 5.37 41.34
CA TRP A 464 32.58 4.66 42.46
C TRP A 464 33.23 3.28 42.71
N LEU A 465 33.57 2.54 41.65
CA LEU A 465 34.28 1.26 41.76
C LEU A 465 35.70 1.41 42.32
N ASP A 466 36.43 2.46 41.95
CA ASP A 466 37.74 2.79 42.52
C ASP A 466 37.66 3.04 44.04
N GLN A 467 36.64 3.78 44.48
CA GLN A 467 36.40 4.01 45.91
C GLN A 467 36.11 2.69 46.65
N MET A 468 35.33 1.80 46.04
CA MET A 468 34.95 0.52 46.63
C MET A 468 36.13 -0.45 46.71
N THR A 469 36.99 -0.48 45.69
CA THR A 469 38.21 -1.33 45.66
C THR A 469 39.38 -0.74 46.45
N GLN A 470 39.29 0.53 46.87
CA GLN A 470 40.38 1.31 47.47
C GLN A 470 41.66 1.36 46.60
N GLN A 471 41.51 1.24 45.27
CA GLN A 471 42.62 1.28 44.32
C GLN A 471 42.24 2.16 43.12
N PRO A 472 43.07 3.15 42.76
CA PRO A 472 42.80 3.98 41.59
C PRO A 472 43.03 3.18 40.30
N SER A 473 42.03 3.13 39.43
CA SER A 473 42.14 2.45 38.12
C SER A 473 42.74 3.32 37.03
N GLY A 474 42.74 4.65 37.21
CA GLY A 474 43.11 5.63 36.20
C GLY A 474 41.92 6.18 35.40
N ALA A 475 40.70 5.65 35.60
CA ALA A 475 39.50 6.12 34.92
C ALA A 475 39.15 7.59 35.18
N ALA A 476 39.62 8.17 36.29
CA ALA A 476 39.43 9.59 36.61
C ALA A 476 40.10 10.54 35.60
N ASP A 477 41.14 10.09 34.90
CA ASP A 477 41.90 10.86 33.91
C ASP A 477 41.32 10.72 32.49
N TRP A 478 40.29 9.89 32.29
CA TRP A 478 39.62 9.75 30.99
C TRP A 478 39.01 11.09 30.54
N PRO A 479 38.94 11.36 29.23
CA PRO A 479 38.24 12.53 28.73
C PRO A 479 36.75 12.45 29.06
N ASP A 480 36.08 13.59 29.12
CA ASP A 480 34.62 13.62 29.28
C ASP A 480 33.94 13.32 27.93
N ASP A 481 34.49 13.82 26.83
CA ASP A 481 34.07 13.52 25.46
C ASP A 481 35.07 12.58 24.79
N LEU A 482 34.60 11.40 24.39
CA LEU A 482 35.41 10.36 23.77
C LEU A 482 35.25 10.38 22.24
N VAL A 483 36.38 10.60 21.54
CA VAL A 483 36.44 10.44 20.09
C VAL A 483 36.57 8.95 19.76
N ILE A 484 35.59 8.42 19.05
CA ILE A 484 35.49 7.02 18.67
C ILE A 484 35.90 6.86 17.21
N ASP A 485 37.04 6.19 16.98
CA ASP A 485 37.47 5.80 15.64
C ASP A 485 36.56 4.73 15.04
N THR A 486 36.34 3.63 15.77
CA THR A 486 35.44 2.55 15.39
C THR A 486 34.87 1.87 16.62
N LEU A 487 33.56 2.00 16.80
CA LEU A 487 32.74 1.23 17.72
C LEU A 487 32.11 0.08 16.93
N SER A 488 32.26 -1.16 17.39
CA SER A 488 31.64 -2.33 16.75
C SER A 488 30.68 -3.00 17.69
N GLY A 489 29.51 -3.40 17.19
CA GLY A 489 28.53 -4.13 17.97
C GLY A 489 27.90 -5.28 17.21
N ALA A 490 27.37 -6.22 17.98
CA ALA A 490 26.59 -7.35 17.50
C ALA A 490 25.37 -7.52 18.39
N HIS A 491 24.26 -7.93 17.80
CA HIS A 491 23.00 -8.21 18.47
C HIS A 491 22.41 -9.50 17.91
N ALA A 492 21.82 -10.33 18.76
CA ALA A 492 21.15 -11.55 18.36
C ALA A 492 19.82 -11.71 19.08
N PHE A 493 18.79 -12.08 18.33
CA PHE A 493 17.49 -12.53 18.82
C PHE A 493 17.47 -14.06 18.81
N HIS A 494 17.25 -14.70 19.96
CA HIS A 494 17.14 -16.16 20.04
C HIS A 494 15.69 -16.65 20.11
N ALA A 495 14.79 -15.89 20.73
CA ALA A 495 13.41 -16.31 20.98
C ALA A 495 12.47 -15.10 21.15
N GLY A 496 12.43 -14.22 20.14
CA GLY A 496 11.57 -13.04 20.13
C GLY A 496 12.19 -11.81 20.79
N LEU A 497 11.33 -10.81 21.05
CA LEU A 497 11.68 -9.51 21.62
C LEU A 497 11.65 -9.49 23.16
N PRO A 498 10.68 -10.08 23.87
CA PRO A 498 10.58 -9.89 25.32
C PRO A 498 11.75 -10.43 26.12
N SER A 499 12.52 -11.39 25.58
CA SER A 499 13.64 -12.00 26.28
C SER A 499 14.65 -12.64 25.33
N ALA A 500 15.72 -13.19 25.90
CA ALA A 500 16.74 -13.98 25.19
C ALA A 500 17.43 -13.24 24.03
N GLN A 501 17.54 -11.92 24.13
CA GLN A 501 18.41 -11.13 23.29
C GLN A 501 19.81 -11.10 23.89
N VAL A 502 20.82 -11.12 23.03
CA VAL A 502 22.22 -10.95 23.42
C VAL A 502 22.83 -9.86 22.57
N ALA A 503 23.38 -8.83 23.21
CA ALA A 503 24.12 -7.77 22.54
C ALA A 503 25.56 -7.70 23.04
N THR A 504 26.47 -7.27 22.18
CA THR A 504 27.85 -6.95 22.54
C THR A 504 28.24 -5.67 21.83
N LEU A 505 28.95 -4.79 22.52
CA LEU A 505 29.54 -3.57 22.01
C LEU A 505 31.01 -3.54 22.40
N ASN A 506 31.88 -3.20 21.47
CA ASN A 506 33.33 -3.24 21.61
C ASN A 506 33.95 -1.95 21.10
N TYR A 507 34.85 -1.39 21.90
CA TYR A 507 35.68 -0.24 21.54
C TYR A 507 37.02 -0.33 22.28
N GLU A 508 38.14 -0.38 21.55
CA GLU A 508 39.49 -0.56 22.12
C GLU A 508 39.58 -1.66 23.19
N ASN A 509 39.79 -1.29 24.46
CA ASN A 509 39.88 -2.16 25.63
C ASN A 509 38.55 -2.30 26.41
N LEU A 510 37.46 -1.75 25.89
CA LEU A 510 36.12 -1.76 26.45
C LEU A 510 35.23 -2.79 25.74
N THR A 511 34.63 -3.70 26.50
CA THR A 511 33.56 -4.59 26.02
C THR A 511 32.33 -4.45 26.91
N VAL A 512 31.19 -4.15 26.32
CA VAL A 512 29.88 -4.14 26.97
C VAL A 512 29.08 -5.32 26.42
N GLY A 513 28.69 -6.25 27.28
CA GLY A 513 27.73 -7.30 26.96
C GLY A 513 26.36 -6.97 27.54
N ALA A 514 25.28 -7.30 26.85
CA ALA A 514 23.91 -7.18 27.38
C ALA A 514 23.12 -8.46 27.11
N ARG A 515 22.28 -8.87 28.06
CA ARG A 515 21.35 -10.00 27.94
C ARG A 515 20.01 -9.61 28.51
N GLY A 516 18.93 -9.81 27.76
CA GLY A 516 17.62 -9.35 28.20
C GLY A 516 16.60 -9.32 27.07
N GLY A 517 15.71 -8.33 27.10
CA GLY A 517 14.73 -8.11 26.04
C GLY A 517 13.93 -6.83 26.24
N PHE A 518 13.01 -6.60 25.31
CA PHE A 518 12.05 -5.50 25.39
C PHE A 518 10.67 -5.96 24.95
N ASP A 519 9.64 -5.39 25.55
CA ASP A 519 8.25 -5.67 25.21
C ASP A 519 7.67 -4.50 24.41
N LEU A 520 7.21 -4.79 23.18
CA LEU A 520 6.61 -3.79 22.30
C LEU A 520 5.26 -3.28 22.82
N PHE A 521 4.48 -4.13 23.50
CA PHE A 521 3.13 -3.85 23.93
C PHE A 521 3.12 -3.13 25.27
N GLU A 522 3.99 -3.53 26.20
CA GLU A 522 4.22 -2.82 27.46
C GLU A 522 5.16 -1.61 27.30
N SER A 523 5.81 -1.48 26.15
CA SER A 523 6.75 -0.40 25.81
C SER A 523 7.90 -0.25 26.82
N ASN A 524 8.44 -1.36 27.31
CA ASN A 524 9.49 -1.40 28.33
C ASN A 524 10.68 -2.29 27.91
N PHE A 525 11.77 -2.22 28.68
CA PHE A 525 12.96 -3.06 28.50
C PHE A 525 13.56 -3.47 29.84
N ASP A 526 14.25 -4.61 29.84
CA ASP A 526 15.05 -5.11 30.96
C ASP A 526 16.28 -5.87 30.42
N TYR A 527 17.47 -5.38 30.77
CA TYR A 527 18.75 -5.95 30.35
C TYR A 527 19.73 -6.06 31.52
N ASP A 528 20.28 -7.26 31.70
CA ASP A 528 21.53 -7.47 32.43
C ASP A 528 22.71 -7.07 31.54
N VAL A 529 23.45 -6.05 31.97
CA VAL A 529 24.61 -5.49 31.28
C VAL A 529 25.89 -5.84 32.02
N THR A 530 26.95 -6.20 31.30
CA THR A 530 28.28 -6.47 31.84
C THR A 530 29.31 -5.60 31.16
N LEU A 531 30.08 -4.86 31.95
CA LEU A 531 31.21 -4.06 31.49
C LEU A 531 32.52 -4.80 31.75
N ARG A 532 33.33 -5.06 30.72
CA ARG A 532 34.69 -5.57 30.83
C ARG A 532 35.67 -4.53 30.32
N LEU A 533 36.72 -4.31 31.11
CA LEU A 533 37.86 -3.46 30.76
C LEU A 533 39.11 -4.33 30.66
N ALA A 534 39.79 -4.32 29.52
CA ALA A 534 41.13 -4.86 29.40
C ALA A 534 42.15 -3.81 29.88
N GLU A 535 43.23 -4.27 30.51
CA GLU A 535 44.30 -3.37 30.94
C GLU A 535 44.95 -2.69 29.73
N SER A 536 45.07 -1.36 29.78
CA SER A 536 45.72 -0.57 28.74
C SER A 536 46.46 0.60 29.36
N THR A 537 47.66 0.89 28.85
CA THR A 537 48.44 2.09 29.20
C THR A 537 48.49 3.11 28.05
N ASN A 538 47.88 2.78 26.91
CA ASN A 538 47.89 3.57 25.69
C ASN A 538 46.44 3.90 25.30
N GLY A 539 46.24 5.02 24.60
CA GLY A 539 44.92 5.45 24.14
C GLY A 539 44.13 6.26 25.19
N PRO A 540 42.93 6.75 24.81
CA PRO A 540 42.11 7.62 25.64
C PRO A 540 41.53 6.94 26.89
N LEU A 541 41.39 5.60 26.87
CA LEU A 541 40.81 4.80 27.96
C LEU A 541 41.86 3.97 28.74
N SER A 542 42.96 4.62 29.13
CA SER A 542 44.00 4.00 29.95
C SER A 542 43.45 3.54 31.31
N VAL A 543 43.62 2.26 31.64
CA VAL A 543 43.05 1.65 32.85
C VAL A 543 43.88 0.47 33.33
N LYS A 544 44.03 0.34 34.65
CA LYS A 544 44.83 -0.71 35.31
C LYS A 544 44.21 -1.17 36.63
N GLY A 545 44.83 -2.19 37.22
CA GLY A 545 44.48 -2.63 38.57
C GLY A 545 43.21 -3.50 38.61
N PRO A 546 42.48 -3.51 39.73
CA PRO A 546 41.47 -4.54 40.02
C PRO A 546 40.19 -4.40 39.19
N LEU A 547 40.01 -3.29 38.47
CA LEU A 547 38.88 -3.09 37.56
C LEU A 547 39.05 -3.83 36.23
N THR A 548 40.26 -4.28 35.89
CA THR A 548 40.56 -4.92 34.60
C THR A 548 40.34 -6.43 34.64
N GLY A 549 39.95 -7.01 33.51
CA GLY A 549 39.71 -8.45 33.33
C GLY A 549 38.44 -8.99 34.02
N VAL A 550 37.70 -8.12 34.69
CA VAL A 550 36.48 -8.40 35.48
C VAL A 550 35.25 -7.97 34.69
N ALA A 551 34.14 -8.72 34.80
CA ALA A 551 32.86 -8.38 34.20
C ALA A 551 31.96 -7.70 35.23
N TRP A 552 31.92 -6.38 35.22
CA TRP A 552 31.15 -5.57 36.17
C TRP A 552 29.67 -5.57 35.81
N PRO A 553 28.78 -6.07 36.69
CA PRO A 553 27.36 -6.23 36.39
C PRO A 553 26.58 -4.94 36.66
N ALA A 554 25.65 -4.63 35.76
CA ALA A 554 24.62 -3.62 35.90
C ALA A 554 23.30 -4.21 35.39
N ASN A 555 22.18 -3.68 35.86
CA ASN A 555 20.86 -3.97 35.31
C ASN A 555 20.26 -2.65 34.80
N CYS A 556 19.78 -2.68 33.55
CA CYS A 556 19.18 -1.55 32.87
C CYS A 556 17.71 -1.87 32.60
N GLN A 557 16.80 -1.13 33.24
CA GLN A 557 15.36 -1.35 33.13
C GLN A 557 14.62 -0.02 33.02
N GLY A 558 13.67 0.08 32.10
CA GLY A 558 12.93 1.32 31.91
C GLY A 558 11.90 1.27 30.78
N ALA A 559 11.34 2.43 30.45
CA ALA A 559 10.44 2.59 29.30
C ALA A 559 11.25 2.81 28.01
N LEU A 560 10.83 2.21 26.90
CA LEU A 560 11.51 2.34 25.61
C LEU A 560 11.59 3.79 25.11
N LYS A 561 10.56 4.60 25.38
CA LYS A 561 10.50 6.02 24.95
C LYS A 561 11.53 6.92 25.63
N THR A 562 12.06 6.52 26.77
CA THR A 562 12.98 7.33 27.59
C THR A 562 14.33 6.65 27.80
N LEU A 563 14.70 5.72 26.91
CA LEU A 563 15.89 4.91 27.05
C LEU A 563 17.13 5.80 27.28
N SER A 564 17.72 5.68 28.46
CA SER A 564 18.84 6.50 28.91
C SER A 564 19.91 5.66 29.60
N PRO A 565 21.20 6.01 29.47
CA PRO A 565 22.25 5.41 30.29
C PRO A 565 22.00 5.54 31.81
N ALA A 566 21.17 6.50 32.24
CA ALA A 566 20.77 6.67 33.63
C ALA A 566 19.86 5.54 34.16
N ASP A 567 19.18 4.79 33.28
CA ASP A 567 18.33 3.65 33.64
C ASP A 567 19.15 2.42 34.05
N CYS A 568 20.46 2.46 33.85
CA CYS A 568 21.39 1.40 34.22
C CYS A 568 21.91 1.61 35.65
N ARG A 569 21.63 0.63 36.53
CA ARG A 569 22.10 0.63 37.92
C ARG A 569 23.09 -0.51 38.12
N ILE A 570 24.22 -0.22 38.76
CA ILE A 570 25.17 -1.27 39.15
C ILE A 570 24.46 -2.26 40.06
N ASP A 571 24.56 -3.54 39.72
CA ASP A 571 24.02 -4.62 40.52
C ASP A 571 24.95 -4.82 41.73
N ARG A 572 24.60 -4.16 42.84
CA ARG A 572 25.46 -4.09 44.03
C ARG A 572 25.70 -5.44 44.67
N ASP A 573 24.70 -6.33 44.64
CA ASP A 573 24.81 -7.65 45.25
C ASP A 573 25.77 -8.51 44.41
N LYS A 574 25.57 -8.57 43.09
CA LYS A 574 26.50 -9.27 42.19
C LYS A 574 27.91 -8.64 42.20
N ALA A 575 28.02 -7.33 42.34
CA ALA A 575 29.31 -6.64 42.45
C ALA A 575 30.05 -6.95 43.77
N GLN A 576 29.34 -7.09 44.90
CA GLN A 576 29.95 -7.48 46.18
C GLN A 576 30.49 -8.92 46.16
N ASP A 577 29.75 -9.84 45.54
CA ASP A 577 30.20 -11.22 45.35
C ASP A 577 31.47 -11.28 44.51
N LEU A 578 31.51 -10.50 43.43
CA LEU A 578 32.66 -10.39 42.54
C LEU A 578 33.89 -9.82 43.26
N LEU A 579 33.71 -8.79 44.09
CA LEU A 579 34.79 -8.22 44.91
C LEU A 579 35.34 -9.23 45.92
N THR A 580 34.47 -10.04 46.53
CA THR A 580 34.88 -11.12 47.44
C THR A 580 35.73 -12.16 46.71
N GLU A 581 35.37 -12.47 45.46
CA GLU A 581 36.14 -13.38 44.61
C GLU A 581 37.49 -12.78 44.19
N ILE A 582 37.52 -11.51 43.78
CA ILE A 582 38.76 -10.78 43.46
C ILE A 582 39.68 -10.74 44.68
N ALA A 583 39.18 -10.42 45.87
CA ALA A 583 39.95 -10.41 47.10
C ALA A 583 40.51 -11.80 47.43
N ARG A 584 39.71 -12.86 47.27
CA ARG A 584 40.15 -14.26 47.46
C ARG A 584 41.24 -14.64 46.46
N LYS A 585 41.14 -14.21 45.20
CA LYS A 585 42.14 -14.43 44.16
C LYS A 585 43.43 -13.66 44.45
N ALA A 586 43.35 -12.38 44.81
CA ALA A 586 44.50 -11.57 45.20
C ALA A 586 45.22 -12.11 46.45
N LEU A 587 44.48 -12.66 47.43
CA LEU A 587 45.06 -13.36 48.59
C LEU A 587 45.78 -14.64 48.17
N LYS A 588 45.20 -15.44 47.27
CA LYS A 588 45.86 -16.63 46.70
C LYS A 588 47.12 -16.27 45.91
N ASP A 589 47.08 -15.19 45.15
CA ASP A 589 48.22 -14.75 44.32
C ASP A 589 49.33 -14.17 45.19
N LYS A 590 49.03 -13.34 46.20
CA LYS A 590 50.02 -12.93 47.22
C LYS A 590 50.58 -14.10 48.02
N ALA A 591 49.76 -15.11 48.32
CA ALA A 591 50.23 -16.32 48.99
C ALA A 591 51.18 -17.12 48.08
N LYS A 592 50.85 -17.30 46.79
CA LYS A 592 51.74 -17.89 45.78
C LYS A 592 53.03 -17.09 45.59
N GLN A 593 52.95 -15.76 45.57
CA GLN A 593 54.11 -14.89 45.39
C GLN A 593 55.04 -14.96 46.62
N ARG A 594 54.48 -14.98 47.84
CA ARG A 594 55.25 -15.24 49.06
C ARG A 594 55.82 -16.66 49.09
N ILE A 595 55.08 -17.68 48.65
CA ILE A 595 55.58 -19.05 48.55
C ILE A 595 56.74 -19.13 47.55
N ASN A 596 56.62 -18.52 46.36
CA ASN A 596 57.69 -18.47 45.37
C ASN A 596 58.91 -17.66 45.86
N GLN A 597 58.72 -16.50 46.49
CA GLN A 597 59.81 -15.73 47.10
C GLN A 597 60.48 -16.50 48.24
N THR A 598 59.74 -17.28 49.04
CA THR A 598 60.31 -18.09 50.11
C THR A 598 61.05 -19.32 49.56
N ILE A 599 60.66 -19.83 48.39
CA ILE A 599 61.34 -20.91 47.68
C ILE A 599 62.61 -20.41 46.98
N GLU A 600 62.64 -19.17 46.46
CA GLU A 600 63.85 -18.56 45.88
C GLU A 600 64.87 -18.09 46.93
N ASP A 601 64.43 -17.51 48.05
CA ASP A 601 65.36 -16.93 49.06
C ASP A 601 65.79 -17.91 50.16
N LYS A 602 65.13 -19.08 50.32
CA LYS A 602 65.41 -20.03 51.42
C LYS A 602 65.31 -21.51 51.05
N ALA A 603 65.48 -21.91 49.80
CA ALA A 603 65.68 -23.33 49.49
C ALA A 603 67.13 -23.75 49.84
N PRO A 604 67.37 -24.62 50.85
CA PRO A 604 68.65 -25.27 50.99
C PRO A 604 68.88 -26.18 49.77
N GLU A 605 70.12 -26.26 49.29
CA GLU A 605 70.56 -27.09 48.14
C GLU A 605 69.99 -28.53 48.18
N ALA A 606 69.72 -29.08 49.37
CA ALA A 606 69.11 -30.39 49.56
C ALA A 606 67.68 -30.55 48.98
N LEU A 607 66.91 -29.47 48.76
CA LEU A 607 65.56 -29.53 48.18
C LEU A 607 65.56 -29.44 46.65
N LYS A 608 66.64 -28.89 46.04
CA LYS A 608 66.80 -28.81 44.58
C LYS A 608 67.12 -30.18 43.96
N ASP A 609 67.82 -31.05 44.68
CA ASP A 609 68.13 -32.41 44.22
C ASP A 609 66.94 -33.37 44.33
N LEU A 610 66.06 -33.17 45.32
CA LEU A 610 64.87 -34.02 45.52
C LEU A 610 63.78 -33.77 44.45
N LEU A 611 63.74 -32.57 43.87
CA LEU A 611 62.81 -32.22 42.79
C LEU A 611 63.30 -32.63 41.39
N LYS A 612 64.62 -32.74 41.16
CA LYS A 612 65.19 -33.29 39.91
C LYS A 612 64.94 -34.79 39.75
N GLY A 613 64.73 -35.53 40.85
CA GLY A 613 64.37 -36.95 40.82
C GLY A 613 62.89 -37.24 40.60
N LEU A 614 61.99 -36.30 40.89
CA LEU A 614 60.53 -36.52 40.82
C LEU A 614 59.87 -36.00 39.53
N LEU A 615 60.58 -35.17 38.76
CA LEU A 615 60.12 -34.59 37.48
C LEU A 615 60.97 -35.07 36.28
N GLY A 616 61.81 -36.08 36.49
CA GLY A 616 62.64 -36.71 35.48
C GLY A 616 62.09 -38.05 35.02
N SER A 617 60.96 -38.03 34.30
CA SER A 617 60.59 -38.99 33.25
C SER A 617 59.50 -38.38 32.38
#